data_AF-A0ADB9-F1
#
_entry.id   AF-A0ADB9-F1
#
_cell.length_a   1.000
_cell.length_b   1.000
_cell.length_c   1.000
_cell.angle_alpha   90.00
_cell.angle_beta   90.00
_cell.angle_gamma   90.00
#
_symmetry.space_group_name_H-M   'P 1'
#
loop_
_entity.id
_entity.type
_entity.pdbx_description
1 polymer ?
#
loop_
_entity_poly.entity_id
_entity_poly.type
_entity_poly.pdbx_seq_one_letter_code
_entity_poly.pdbx_strand_id
1 'polypeptide(L)'
;MRKVSARPPRRGEDRRSWLSGAPPPRWVRMLPPALLVAICAATLISRDPLDVGFLLGAIPPLAVLSYSPLATAAMGGVVVALLHVPAFQLNRPGDTDLLTVAFVAALSVFVSFVRSRRDAQLDLERTVAEAAQRALAPLLPERVGTVRCAGLYRAAQRGTLVGGDFFDVRDGPFGVRVVTGDVQGHGLSAVSTVASLLGAFREAVLDQPDLASVAGRLDRRLTVDSADARHAELFATAALLEFSADCREVRVVVCGNPPPLLLRGAEAAELEVSPWTPLGLGLADAGAIETRTVALRPGDRLFLASDGVVEARDGSGAFYPLADRLAVLSGEDRGALAGLPERVWADLVRFSPDVEDDVTMLVLAPSLPPGP
;
A
#
# COMPACT_ATOMS: atom_id res chain seq x y z
N MET A 1 24.77 -0.93 -16.76
CA MET A 1 23.79 -1.63 -17.64
C MET A 1 24.20 -3.08 -17.84
N ARG A 2 23.46 -4.03 -17.24
CA ARG A 2 23.57 -5.48 -17.51
C ARG A 2 22.16 -6.09 -17.38
N LYS A 3 21.62 -6.62 -18.47
CA LYS A 3 20.27 -7.22 -18.55
C LYS A 3 20.28 -8.58 -17.83
N VAL A 4 19.45 -8.74 -16.81
CA VAL A 4 19.13 -10.05 -16.20
C VAL A 4 17.86 -10.58 -16.86
N SER A 5 17.94 -11.75 -17.49
CA SER A 5 16.79 -12.43 -18.09
C SER A 5 15.99 -13.17 -17.02
N ALA A 6 14.74 -12.74 -16.78
CA ALA A 6 13.80 -13.47 -15.94
C ALA A 6 13.26 -14.71 -16.68
N ARG A 7 13.29 -15.87 -16.02
CA ARG A 7 12.56 -17.08 -16.43
C ARG A 7 11.04 -16.83 -16.27
N PRO A 8 10.18 -17.41 -17.14
CA PRO A 8 8.74 -17.22 -17.03
C PRO A 8 8.17 -17.99 -15.82
N PRO A 9 7.13 -17.47 -15.15
CA PRO A 9 6.51 -18.13 -14.01
C PRO A 9 5.69 -19.36 -14.45
N ARG A 10 5.61 -20.35 -13.56
CA ARG A 10 4.87 -21.60 -13.72
C ARG A 10 3.36 -21.33 -13.72
N ARG A 11 2.64 -22.07 -14.58
CA ARG A 11 1.20 -22.06 -14.93
C ARG A 11 0.16 -22.20 -13.78
N GLY A 12 0.47 -21.90 -12.53
CA GLY A 12 -0.42 -22.12 -11.37
C GLY A 12 -1.18 -20.90 -10.82
N GLU A 13 -0.76 -19.67 -11.16
CA GLU A 13 -1.17 -18.46 -10.41
C GLU A 13 -2.38 -17.70 -10.99
N ASP A 14 -2.83 -18.03 -12.20
CA ASP A 14 -3.96 -17.36 -12.87
C ASP A 14 -5.33 -17.63 -12.21
N ARG A 15 -5.44 -18.66 -11.35
CA ARG A 15 -6.74 -19.08 -10.80
C ARG A 15 -7.33 -18.13 -9.76
N ARG A 16 -6.51 -17.25 -9.15
CA ARG A 16 -6.97 -16.33 -8.09
C ARG A 16 -7.05 -14.85 -8.51
N SER A 17 -6.42 -14.43 -9.62
CA SER A 17 -6.31 -13.01 -9.99
C SER A 17 -7.56 -12.39 -10.63
N TRP A 18 -8.45 -13.21 -11.20
CA TRP A 18 -9.68 -12.74 -11.85
C TRP A 18 -10.82 -12.40 -10.89
N LEU A 19 -10.79 -12.93 -9.67
CA LEU A 19 -11.75 -12.55 -8.62
C LEU A 19 -11.45 -11.15 -8.07
N SER A 20 -10.27 -10.59 -8.38
CA SER A 20 -9.81 -9.26 -7.98
C SER A 20 -9.80 -8.24 -9.14
N GLY A 21 -10.75 -8.35 -10.08
CA GLY A 21 -10.98 -7.33 -11.11
C GLY A 21 -10.16 -7.47 -12.40
N ALA A 22 -9.36 -8.52 -12.57
CA ALA A 22 -8.70 -8.79 -13.84
C ALA A 22 -9.71 -9.29 -14.90
N PRO A 23 -9.51 -8.99 -16.20
CA PRO A 23 -10.36 -9.49 -17.27
C PRO A 23 -10.47 -11.02 -17.19
N PRO A 24 -11.68 -11.61 -17.31
CA PRO A 24 -11.83 -13.05 -17.15
C PRO A 24 -10.97 -13.80 -18.18
N PRO A 25 -10.39 -14.94 -17.80
CA PRO A 25 -9.50 -15.71 -18.65
C PRO A 25 -10.24 -16.14 -19.92
N ARG A 26 -9.49 -16.29 -21.01
CA ARG A 26 -10.05 -16.49 -22.36
C ARG A 26 -11.03 -17.65 -22.45
N TRP A 27 -10.83 -18.72 -21.69
CA TRP A 27 -11.73 -19.87 -21.67
C TRP A 27 -13.13 -19.53 -21.12
N VAL A 28 -13.25 -18.63 -20.13
CA VAL A 28 -14.56 -18.18 -19.62
C VAL A 28 -15.27 -17.25 -20.59
N ARG A 29 -14.51 -16.41 -21.29
CA ARG A 29 -15.06 -15.57 -22.37
C ARG A 29 -15.62 -16.41 -23.52
N MET A 30 -15.03 -17.58 -23.81
CA MET A 30 -15.48 -18.45 -24.88
C MET A 30 -16.71 -19.31 -24.52
N LEU A 31 -17.08 -19.43 -23.24
CA LEU A 31 -18.20 -20.27 -22.81
C LEU A 31 -19.55 -19.87 -23.44
N PRO A 32 -20.00 -18.59 -23.37
CA PRO A 32 -21.27 -18.21 -23.99
C PRO A 32 -21.36 -18.44 -25.51
N PRO A 33 -20.38 -18.01 -26.35
CA PRO A 33 -20.46 -18.25 -27.78
C PRO A 33 -20.26 -19.73 -28.14
N ALA A 34 -19.44 -20.48 -27.39
CA ALA A 34 -19.27 -21.92 -27.62
C ALA A 34 -20.58 -22.68 -27.35
N LEU A 35 -21.29 -22.33 -26.27
CA LEU A 35 -22.60 -22.91 -25.95
C LEU A 35 -23.64 -22.59 -27.04
N LEU A 36 -23.67 -21.33 -27.51
CA LEU A 36 -24.54 -20.91 -28.60
C LEU A 36 -24.30 -21.74 -29.89
N VAL A 37 -23.03 -21.85 -30.31
CA VAL A 37 -22.65 -22.61 -31.52
C VAL A 37 -22.93 -24.09 -31.35
N ALA A 38 -22.64 -24.68 -30.18
CA ALA A 38 -22.91 -26.09 -29.92
C ALA A 38 -24.40 -26.42 -30.00
N ILE A 39 -25.27 -25.57 -29.43
CA ILE A 39 -26.73 -25.75 -29.50
C ILE A 39 -27.22 -25.61 -30.96
N CYS A 40 -26.75 -24.61 -31.69
CA CYS A 40 -27.11 -24.42 -33.11
C CYS A 40 -26.63 -25.59 -34.00
N ALA A 41 -25.43 -26.12 -33.76
CA ALA A 41 -24.91 -27.25 -34.51
C ALA A 41 -25.67 -28.55 -34.17
N ALA A 42 -25.98 -28.78 -32.90
CA ALA A 42 -26.73 -29.95 -32.46
C ALA A 42 -28.15 -30.00 -33.06
N THR A 43 -28.82 -28.85 -33.20
CA THR A 43 -30.15 -28.78 -33.82
C THR A 43 -30.11 -28.94 -35.34
N LEU A 44 -29.07 -28.45 -36.02
CA LEU A 44 -28.94 -28.62 -37.48
C LEU A 44 -28.55 -30.04 -37.91
N ILE A 45 -27.81 -30.76 -37.06
CA ILE A 45 -27.34 -32.12 -37.36
C ILE A 45 -28.41 -33.18 -37.02
N SER A 46 -29.27 -32.88 -36.03
CA SER A 46 -30.29 -33.82 -35.57
C SER A 46 -31.48 -33.87 -36.53
N ARG A 47 -31.90 -35.08 -36.90
CA ARG A 47 -33.06 -35.31 -37.79
C ARG A 47 -34.40 -35.21 -37.05
N ASP A 48 -34.38 -35.38 -35.73
CA ASP A 48 -35.54 -35.25 -34.84
C ASP A 48 -35.46 -33.94 -34.04
N PRO A 49 -36.59 -33.30 -33.72
CA PRO A 49 -36.61 -32.08 -32.92
C PRO A 49 -36.10 -32.36 -31.50
N LEU A 50 -34.95 -31.78 -31.15
CA LEU A 50 -34.41 -31.83 -29.80
C LEU A 50 -35.01 -30.71 -28.96
N ASP A 51 -35.59 -31.07 -27.80
CA ASP A 51 -36.09 -30.12 -26.81
C ASP A 51 -34.90 -29.60 -25.97
N VAL A 52 -34.13 -28.67 -26.55
CA VAL A 52 -32.94 -28.07 -25.92
C VAL A 52 -33.02 -26.54 -25.85
N GLY A 53 -34.18 -25.96 -26.16
CA GLY A 53 -34.42 -24.51 -26.14
C GLY A 53 -34.13 -23.88 -24.78
N PHE A 54 -34.42 -24.60 -23.69
CA PHE A 54 -34.14 -24.16 -22.32
C PHE A 54 -32.64 -23.90 -22.04
N LEU A 55 -31.72 -24.58 -22.74
CA LEU A 55 -30.27 -24.38 -22.58
C LEU A 55 -29.79 -23.03 -23.13
N LEU A 56 -30.53 -22.44 -24.09
CA LEU A 56 -30.24 -21.08 -24.57
C LEU A 56 -30.46 -20.03 -23.48
N GLY A 57 -31.36 -20.30 -22.52
CA GLY A 57 -31.58 -19.46 -21.34
C GLY A 57 -30.34 -19.32 -20.44
N ALA A 58 -29.37 -20.24 -20.52
CA ALA A 58 -28.12 -20.16 -19.75
C ALA A 58 -27.09 -19.18 -20.36
N ILE A 59 -27.26 -18.79 -21.63
CA ILE A 59 -26.28 -17.94 -22.34
C ILE A 59 -26.22 -16.52 -21.77
N PRO A 60 -27.34 -15.79 -21.54
CA PRO A 60 -27.28 -14.44 -20.97
C PRO A 60 -26.63 -14.40 -19.58
N PRO A 61 -26.94 -15.30 -18.62
CA PRO A 61 -26.24 -15.35 -17.33
C PRO A 61 -24.74 -15.61 -17.45
N LEU A 62 -24.31 -16.48 -18.36
CA LEU A 62 -22.88 -16.71 -18.62
C LEU A 62 -22.22 -15.48 -19.25
N ALA A 63 -22.96 -14.71 -20.06
CA ALA A 63 -22.47 -13.48 -20.67
C ALA A 63 -22.19 -12.40 -19.63
N VAL A 64 -23.02 -12.28 -18.57
CA VAL A 64 -22.82 -11.33 -17.45
C VAL A 64 -21.44 -11.45 -16.83
N LEU A 65 -20.87 -12.66 -16.79
CA LEU A 65 -19.56 -12.90 -16.18
C LEU A 65 -18.40 -12.29 -16.99
N SER A 66 -18.57 -12.12 -18.30
CA SER A 66 -17.44 -11.85 -19.22
C SER A 66 -17.60 -10.62 -20.10
N TYR A 67 -18.82 -10.13 -20.28
CA TYR A 67 -19.16 -9.15 -21.29
C TYR A 67 -19.81 -7.90 -20.68
N SER A 68 -19.72 -6.80 -21.42
CA SER A 68 -20.38 -5.55 -21.07
C SER A 68 -21.92 -5.69 -21.13
N PRO A 69 -22.67 -4.73 -20.54
CA PRO A 69 -24.13 -4.75 -20.61
C PRO A 69 -24.66 -4.75 -22.05
N LEU A 70 -24.02 -4.01 -22.95
CA LEU A 70 -24.36 -3.95 -24.38
C LEU A 70 -24.14 -5.32 -25.06
N ALA A 71 -23.02 -5.98 -24.79
CA ALA A 71 -22.72 -7.28 -25.38
C ALA A 71 -23.60 -8.40 -24.80
N THR A 72 -23.93 -8.33 -23.51
CA THR A 72 -24.93 -9.21 -22.86
C THR A 72 -26.31 -9.02 -23.47
N ALA A 73 -26.72 -7.77 -23.74
CA ALA A 73 -27.98 -7.45 -24.40
C ALA A 73 -28.02 -7.95 -25.84
N ALA A 74 -26.94 -7.76 -26.60
CA ALA A 74 -26.83 -8.28 -27.96
C ALA A 74 -26.96 -9.81 -27.99
N MET A 75 -26.29 -10.51 -27.08
CA MET A 75 -26.33 -11.97 -27.02
C MET A 75 -27.70 -12.49 -26.53
N GLY A 76 -28.34 -11.82 -25.58
CA GLY A 76 -29.73 -12.08 -25.19
C GLY A 76 -30.72 -11.87 -26.34
N GLY A 77 -30.53 -10.80 -27.13
CA GLY A 77 -31.33 -10.54 -28.34
C GLY A 77 -31.15 -11.63 -29.40
N VAL A 78 -29.93 -12.11 -29.63
CA VAL A 78 -29.65 -13.24 -30.54
C VAL A 78 -30.35 -14.51 -30.07
N VAL A 79 -30.31 -14.81 -28.76
CA VAL A 79 -31.02 -15.96 -28.19
C VAL A 79 -32.53 -15.86 -28.42
N VAL A 80 -33.14 -14.70 -28.14
CA VAL A 80 -34.58 -14.48 -28.34
C VAL A 80 -34.96 -14.55 -29.83
N ALA A 81 -34.11 -14.05 -30.72
CA ALA A 81 -34.31 -14.14 -32.17
C ALA A 81 -34.24 -15.60 -32.66
N LEU A 82 -33.28 -16.39 -32.19
CA LEU A 82 -33.15 -17.81 -32.56
C LEU A 82 -34.35 -18.66 -32.14
N LEU A 83 -34.98 -18.34 -31.00
CA LEU A 83 -36.24 -18.98 -30.60
C LEU A 83 -37.38 -18.72 -31.59
N HIS A 84 -37.36 -17.60 -32.32
CA HIS A 84 -38.37 -17.26 -33.33
C HIS A 84 -38.08 -17.85 -34.73
N VAL A 85 -36.87 -18.37 -34.98
CA VAL A 85 -36.50 -18.90 -36.30
C VAL A 85 -37.11 -20.31 -36.47
N PRO A 86 -38.06 -20.50 -37.41
CA PRO A 86 -38.77 -21.78 -37.55
C PRO A 86 -37.86 -22.95 -37.93
N ALA A 87 -36.74 -22.67 -38.59
CA ALA A 87 -35.78 -23.66 -39.06
C ALA A 87 -35.12 -24.47 -37.93
N PHE A 88 -35.00 -23.90 -36.73
CA PHE A 88 -34.35 -24.56 -35.60
C PHE A 88 -35.32 -25.31 -34.67
N GLN A 89 -36.64 -25.10 -34.81
CA GLN A 89 -37.69 -25.73 -33.99
C GLN A 89 -37.50 -25.62 -32.46
N LEU A 90 -36.76 -24.60 -32.00
CA LEU A 90 -36.33 -24.43 -30.60
C LEU A 90 -37.43 -23.99 -29.60
N ASN A 91 -38.63 -23.66 -30.07
CA ASN A 91 -39.75 -23.14 -29.27
C ASN A 91 -40.85 -24.19 -29.02
N ARG A 92 -40.49 -25.47 -28.97
CA ARG A 92 -41.43 -26.58 -28.68
C ARG A 92 -40.96 -27.32 -27.42
N PRO A 93 -41.76 -27.34 -26.33
CA PRO A 93 -43.19 -27.05 -26.26
C PRO A 93 -43.57 -25.70 -25.59
N GLY A 94 -43.80 -24.64 -26.39
CA GLY A 94 -44.79 -23.59 -26.05
C GLY A 94 -44.27 -22.20 -25.60
N ASP A 95 -45.18 -21.21 -25.61
CA ASP A 95 -44.96 -19.78 -25.30
C ASP A 95 -44.34 -19.48 -23.91
N THR A 96 -44.34 -20.46 -23.00
CA THR A 96 -43.82 -20.31 -21.63
C THR A 96 -42.28 -20.23 -21.60
N ASP A 97 -41.59 -20.88 -22.54
CA ASP A 97 -40.13 -20.84 -22.65
C ASP A 97 -39.62 -19.50 -23.18
N LEU A 98 -40.36 -18.86 -24.09
CA LEU A 98 -39.99 -17.55 -24.62
C LEU A 98 -40.04 -16.47 -23.53
N LEU A 99 -41.12 -16.43 -22.75
CA LEU A 99 -41.24 -15.47 -21.64
C LEU A 99 -40.16 -15.69 -20.58
N THR A 100 -39.84 -16.95 -20.27
CA THR A 100 -38.80 -17.29 -19.30
C THR A 100 -37.43 -16.89 -19.79
N VAL A 101 -37.07 -17.21 -21.04
CA VAL A 101 -35.77 -16.85 -21.63
C VAL A 101 -35.64 -15.34 -21.81
N ALA A 102 -36.70 -14.65 -22.25
CA ALA A 102 -36.70 -13.19 -22.37
C ALA A 102 -36.55 -12.51 -20.99
N PHE A 103 -37.21 -13.04 -19.95
CA PHE A 103 -37.06 -12.56 -18.59
C PHE A 103 -35.64 -12.78 -18.06
N VAL A 104 -35.06 -13.97 -18.26
CA VAL A 104 -33.68 -14.28 -17.86
C VAL A 104 -32.68 -13.39 -18.62
N ALA A 105 -32.91 -13.11 -19.90
CA ALA A 105 -32.08 -12.21 -20.69
C ALA A 105 -32.16 -10.76 -20.16
N ALA A 106 -33.36 -10.25 -19.91
CA ALA A 106 -33.56 -8.91 -19.37
C ALA A 106 -32.93 -8.76 -17.97
N LEU A 107 -33.11 -9.76 -17.09
CA LEU A 107 -32.49 -9.80 -15.78
C LEU A 107 -30.95 -9.84 -15.89
N SER A 108 -30.42 -10.62 -16.83
CA SER A 108 -28.96 -10.70 -17.07
C SER A 108 -28.38 -9.36 -17.51
N VAL A 109 -29.06 -8.63 -18.40
CA VAL A 109 -28.66 -7.27 -18.80
C VAL A 109 -28.68 -6.33 -17.60
N PHE A 110 -29.73 -6.39 -16.77
CA PHE A 110 -29.81 -5.58 -15.55
C PHE A 110 -28.67 -5.89 -14.56
N VAL A 111 -28.39 -7.17 -14.29
CA VAL A 111 -27.26 -7.57 -13.43
C VAL A 111 -25.93 -7.11 -14.02
N SER A 112 -25.72 -7.26 -15.34
CA SER A 112 -24.52 -6.78 -16.02
C SER A 112 -24.36 -5.26 -15.90
N PHE A 113 -25.47 -4.50 -16.00
CA PHE A 113 -25.47 -3.04 -15.81
C PHE A 113 -25.10 -2.64 -14.38
N VAL A 114 -25.73 -3.27 -13.37
CA VAL A 114 -25.41 -3.00 -11.94
C VAL A 114 -23.96 -3.35 -11.63
N ARG A 115 -23.47 -4.51 -12.11
CA ARG A 115 -22.07 -4.90 -12.00
C ARG A 115 -21.14 -3.88 -12.65
N SER A 116 -21.40 -3.50 -13.90
CA SER A 116 -20.56 -2.55 -14.63
C SER A 116 -20.49 -1.19 -13.95
N ARG A 117 -21.59 -0.73 -13.33
CA ARG A 117 -21.57 0.50 -12.52
C ARG A 117 -20.75 0.36 -11.25
N ARG A 118 -20.86 -0.77 -10.54
CA ARG A 118 -20.03 -1.05 -9.36
C ARG A 118 -18.54 -1.12 -9.72
N ASP A 119 -18.21 -1.84 -10.78
CA ASP A 119 -16.83 -1.98 -11.27
C ASP A 119 -16.26 -0.59 -11.64
N ALA A 120 -17.03 0.24 -12.36
CA ALA A 120 -16.60 1.61 -12.70
C ALA A 120 -16.43 2.52 -11.49
N GLN A 121 -17.27 2.37 -10.46
CA GLN A 121 -17.14 3.14 -9.22
C GLN A 121 -15.87 2.72 -8.45
N LEU A 122 -15.61 1.41 -8.35
CA LEU A 122 -14.40 0.87 -7.72
C LEU A 122 -13.13 1.31 -8.46
N ASP A 123 -13.15 1.35 -9.79
CA ASP A 123 -12.01 1.84 -10.59
C ASP A 123 -11.74 3.33 -10.36
N LEU A 124 -12.79 4.15 -10.23
CA LEU A 124 -12.66 5.57 -9.91
C LEU A 124 -12.09 5.77 -8.50
N GLU A 125 -12.65 5.09 -7.50
CA GLU A 125 -12.18 5.13 -6.11
C GLU A 125 -10.70 4.72 -6.03
N ARG A 126 -10.30 3.66 -6.74
CA ARG A 126 -8.91 3.22 -6.85
C ARG A 126 -8.02 4.29 -7.49
N THR A 127 -8.47 4.92 -8.58
CA THR A 127 -7.68 5.95 -9.28
C THR A 127 -7.42 7.17 -8.39
N VAL A 128 -8.43 7.61 -7.64
CA VAL A 128 -8.31 8.72 -6.68
C VAL A 128 -7.38 8.34 -5.53
N ALA A 129 -7.53 7.13 -4.97
CA ALA A 129 -6.64 6.62 -3.93
C ALA A 129 -5.18 6.57 -4.41
N GLU A 130 -4.92 6.05 -5.61
CA GLU A 130 -3.58 6.02 -6.18
C GLU A 130 -3.01 7.43 -6.42
N ALA A 131 -3.83 8.39 -6.85
CA ALA A 131 -3.39 9.78 -7.01
C ALA A 131 -3.05 10.44 -5.68
N ALA A 132 -3.86 10.24 -4.64
CA ALA A 132 -3.61 10.73 -3.29
C ALA A 132 -2.32 10.11 -2.69
N GLN A 133 -2.15 8.80 -2.84
CA GLN A 133 -0.94 8.10 -2.40
C GLN A 133 0.31 8.63 -3.12
N ARG A 134 0.28 8.85 -4.45
CA ARG A 134 1.43 9.46 -5.16
C ARG A 134 1.77 10.86 -4.66
N ALA A 135 0.77 11.65 -4.28
CA ALA A 135 1.00 13.00 -3.76
C ALA A 135 1.64 13.00 -2.35
N LEU A 136 1.44 11.92 -1.59
CA LEU A 136 1.98 11.73 -0.25
C LEU A 136 3.27 10.90 -0.23
N ALA A 137 3.68 10.35 -1.38
CA ALA A 137 4.93 9.62 -1.52
C ALA A 137 6.09 10.49 -0.98
N PRO A 138 6.85 10.03 0.02
CA PRO A 138 7.89 10.83 0.63
C PRO A 138 8.96 11.22 -0.39
N LEU A 139 9.06 12.52 -0.69
CA LEU A 139 10.16 13.07 -1.48
C LEU A 139 11.25 13.51 -0.51
N LEU A 140 12.30 12.69 -0.40
CA LEU A 140 13.47 13.01 0.39
C LEU A 140 14.55 13.67 -0.48
N PRO A 141 14.81 14.98 -0.34
CA PRO A 141 15.94 15.59 -1.02
C PRO A 141 17.25 15.04 -0.43
N GLU A 142 18.31 14.99 -1.25
CA GLU A 142 19.64 14.49 -0.81
C GLU A 142 20.25 15.30 0.35
N ARG A 143 19.76 16.53 0.55
CA ARG A 143 20.16 17.43 1.63
C ARG A 143 19.04 18.38 2.02
N VAL A 144 18.88 18.60 3.32
CA VAL A 144 18.03 19.61 3.94
C VAL A 144 18.86 20.41 4.93
N GLY A 145 19.01 21.71 4.69
CA GLY A 145 19.91 22.56 5.49
C GLY A 145 21.33 21.97 5.57
N THR A 146 21.80 21.73 6.78
CA THR A 146 23.11 21.14 7.09
C THR A 146 23.12 19.62 7.12
N VAL A 147 21.98 18.95 6.93
CA VAL A 147 21.85 17.48 7.05
C VAL A 147 21.71 16.85 5.67
N ARG A 148 22.57 15.88 5.36
CA ARG A 148 22.40 15.02 4.18
C ARG A 148 21.44 13.88 4.50
N CYS A 149 20.60 13.51 3.54
CA CYS A 149 19.56 12.52 3.74
C CYS A 149 19.64 11.43 2.66
N ALA A 150 19.35 10.20 3.05
CA ALA A 150 19.09 9.08 2.16
C ALA A 150 17.98 8.23 2.78
N GLY A 151 17.10 7.67 1.98
CA GLY A 151 15.98 6.90 2.52
C GLY A 151 15.39 5.93 1.51
N LEU A 152 14.71 4.93 2.04
CA LEU A 152 14.04 3.89 1.28
C LEU A 152 12.66 3.65 1.88
N TYR A 153 11.66 3.61 1.02
CA TYR A 153 10.29 3.27 1.37
C TYR A 153 9.79 2.10 0.50
N ARG A 154 9.17 1.10 1.12
CA ARG A 154 8.52 -0.04 0.44
C ARG A 154 7.20 -0.35 1.14
N ALA A 155 6.10 -0.21 0.40
CA ALA A 155 4.80 -0.65 0.89
C ALA A 155 4.68 -2.18 0.84
N ALA A 156 4.11 -2.80 1.87
CA ALA A 156 3.88 -4.25 1.92
C ALA A 156 2.73 -4.71 1.02
N GLN A 157 1.65 -3.92 0.94
CA GLN A 157 0.45 -4.31 0.21
C GLN A 157 0.63 -4.18 -1.32
N ARG A 158 0.34 -5.28 -2.04
CA ARG A 158 0.37 -5.28 -3.51
C ARG A 158 -0.70 -4.33 -4.07
N GLY A 159 -0.25 -3.29 -4.76
CA GLY A 159 -1.13 -2.34 -5.44
C GLY A 159 -1.43 -1.07 -4.66
N THR A 160 -0.84 -0.89 -3.47
CA THR A 160 -0.80 0.41 -2.78
C THR A 160 0.56 1.07 -3.02
N LEU A 161 0.57 2.40 -3.08
CA LEU A 161 1.79 3.20 -3.24
C LEU A 161 2.24 3.85 -1.93
N VAL A 162 1.36 3.92 -0.93
CA VAL A 162 1.59 4.43 0.43
C VAL A 162 0.70 3.61 1.38
N GLY A 163 1.28 3.14 2.48
CA GLY A 163 0.60 2.50 3.60
C GLY A 163 0.60 3.38 4.84
N GLY A 164 0.91 2.83 6.01
CA GLY A 164 0.85 3.52 7.31
C GLY A 164 2.09 4.34 7.63
N ASP A 165 3.23 3.90 7.10
CA ASP A 165 4.55 4.50 7.28
C ASP A 165 4.64 5.90 6.66
N PHE A 166 5.24 6.83 7.41
CA PHE A 166 5.49 8.20 6.95
C PHE A 166 6.80 8.76 7.48
N PHE A 167 7.39 9.68 6.72
CA PHE A 167 8.52 10.46 7.18
C PHE A 167 8.63 11.80 6.44
N ASP A 168 9.27 12.79 7.05
CA ASP A 168 9.59 14.08 6.43
C ASP A 168 10.82 14.71 7.10
N VAL A 169 11.56 15.52 6.34
CA VAL A 169 12.75 16.25 6.81
C VAL A 169 12.62 17.71 6.38
N ARG A 170 12.65 18.63 7.36
CA ARG A 170 12.42 20.05 7.12
C ARG A 170 13.46 20.90 7.82
N ASP A 171 13.93 21.91 7.09
CA ASP A 171 14.72 23.00 7.67
C ASP A 171 13.78 24.05 8.27
N GLY A 172 14.18 24.67 9.37
CA GLY A 172 13.34 25.61 10.10
C GLY A 172 14.15 26.52 11.02
N PRO A 173 13.48 27.48 11.69
CA PRO A 173 14.13 28.48 12.55
C PRO A 173 14.95 27.89 13.71
N PHE A 174 14.60 26.68 14.14
CA PHE A 174 15.19 25.99 15.28
C PHE A 174 16.18 24.88 14.87
N GLY A 175 16.47 24.75 13.57
CA GLY A 175 17.33 23.72 13.00
C GLY A 175 16.57 22.73 12.11
N VAL A 176 17.30 21.71 11.64
CA VAL A 176 16.71 20.67 10.79
C VAL A 176 15.97 19.68 11.66
N ARG A 177 14.68 19.48 11.37
CA ARG A 177 13.80 18.55 12.08
C ARG A 177 13.40 17.40 11.18
N VAL A 178 13.25 16.23 11.79
CA VAL A 178 12.86 14.98 11.13
C VAL A 178 11.70 14.38 11.90
N VAL A 179 10.75 13.82 11.17
CA VAL A 179 9.74 12.91 11.71
C VAL A 179 9.78 11.63 10.89
N THR A 180 9.63 10.49 11.56
CA THR A 180 9.32 9.19 10.96
C THR A 180 8.36 8.48 11.88
N GLY A 181 7.52 7.59 11.35
CA GLY A 181 6.62 6.81 12.18
C GLY A 181 5.67 5.97 11.33
N ASP A 182 4.85 5.20 12.02
CA ASP A 182 3.80 4.39 11.43
C ASP A 182 2.44 4.74 12.03
N VAL A 183 1.42 4.84 11.18
CA VAL A 183 0.04 5.03 11.58
C VAL A 183 -0.63 3.67 11.69
N GLN A 184 -1.27 3.40 12.82
CA GLN A 184 -2.01 2.16 12.97
C GLN A 184 -3.18 2.07 11.98
N GLY A 185 -3.20 0.97 11.24
CA GLY A 185 -4.21 0.67 10.23
C GLY A 185 -3.65 0.67 8.82
N HIS A 186 -4.49 0.32 7.84
CA HIS A 186 -4.05 0.19 6.45
C HIS A 186 -5.05 0.83 5.48
N GLY A 187 -4.56 1.21 4.30
CA GLY A 187 -5.40 1.75 3.22
C GLY A 187 -5.72 3.23 3.36
N LEU A 188 -6.87 3.65 2.82
CA LEU A 188 -7.16 5.07 2.59
C LEU A 188 -7.30 5.91 3.88
N SER A 189 -7.75 5.31 4.99
CA SER A 189 -7.83 5.99 6.28
C SER A 189 -6.44 6.33 6.85
N ALA A 190 -5.47 5.44 6.70
CA ALA A 190 -4.09 5.69 7.11
C ALA A 190 -3.48 6.84 6.31
N VAL A 191 -3.76 6.87 4.99
CA VAL A 191 -3.27 7.94 4.08
C VAL A 191 -3.76 9.34 4.52
N SER A 192 -5.03 9.48 4.93
CA SER A 192 -5.52 10.77 5.44
C SER A 192 -4.86 11.18 6.76
N THR A 193 -4.62 10.21 7.65
CA THR A 193 -3.96 10.46 8.94
C THR A 193 -2.50 10.86 8.75
N VAL A 194 -1.78 10.19 7.85
CA VAL A 194 -0.41 10.56 7.42
C VAL A 194 -0.39 11.99 6.88
N ALA A 195 -1.34 12.37 6.02
CA ALA A 195 -1.43 13.73 5.48
C ALA A 195 -1.66 14.78 6.59
N SER A 196 -2.58 14.49 7.52
CA SER A 196 -2.83 15.30 8.72
C SER A 196 -1.56 15.49 9.56
N LEU A 197 -0.84 14.41 9.85
CA LEU A 197 0.37 14.41 10.67
C LEU A 197 1.51 15.17 10.00
N LEU A 198 1.76 14.92 8.71
CA LEU A 198 2.79 15.62 7.95
C LEU A 198 2.48 17.11 7.82
N GLY A 199 1.20 17.48 7.63
CA GLY A 199 0.77 18.88 7.65
C GLY A 199 1.02 19.54 9.00
N ALA A 200 0.61 18.91 10.10
CA ALA A 200 0.84 19.41 11.46
C ALA A 200 2.34 19.50 11.80
N PHE A 201 3.16 18.56 11.34
CA PHE A 201 4.60 18.59 11.50
C PHE A 201 5.21 19.77 10.77
N ARG A 202 4.88 19.98 9.50
CA ARG A 202 5.42 21.08 8.68
C ARG A 202 5.14 22.45 9.29
N GLU A 203 3.94 22.66 9.83
CA GLU A 203 3.60 23.89 10.57
C GLU A 203 4.35 23.97 11.90
N ALA A 204 4.40 22.89 12.67
CA ALA A 204 5.09 22.86 13.96
C ALA A 204 6.60 23.09 13.84
N VAL A 205 7.23 22.69 12.72
CA VAL A 205 8.63 23.00 12.42
C VAL A 205 8.90 24.50 12.41
N LEU A 206 7.95 25.30 11.93
CA LEU A 206 8.08 26.76 11.87
C LEU A 206 7.74 27.43 13.19
N ASP A 207 6.72 26.94 13.89
CA ASP A 207 6.11 27.64 15.03
C ASP A 207 6.63 27.22 16.41
N GLN A 208 7.02 25.95 16.58
CA GLN A 208 7.32 25.41 17.92
C GLN A 208 8.82 25.52 18.25
N PRO A 209 9.20 26.04 19.42
CA PRO A 209 10.61 26.27 19.75
C PRO A 209 11.37 25.00 20.13
N ASP A 210 10.68 23.97 20.60
CA ASP A 210 11.28 22.73 21.08
C ASP A 210 10.58 21.47 20.53
N LEU A 211 11.32 20.36 20.54
CA LEU A 211 10.89 19.09 19.93
C LEU A 211 9.73 18.41 20.69
N ALA A 212 9.66 18.58 22.01
CA ALA A 212 8.56 18.06 22.81
C ALA A 212 7.24 18.77 22.47
N SER A 213 7.28 20.09 22.26
CA SER A 213 6.14 20.87 21.77
C SER A 213 5.71 20.45 20.37
N VAL A 214 6.64 20.10 19.47
CA VAL A 214 6.30 19.52 18.16
C VAL A 214 5.54 18.20 18.33
N ALA A 215 6.07 17.28 19.14
CA ALA A 215 5.42 16.00 19.43
C ALA A 215 4.01 16.18 20.04
N GLY A 216 3.86 17.11 21.00
CA GLY A 216 2.57 17.45 21.58
C GLY A 216 1.57 18.05 20.58
N ARG A 217 2.03 18.77 19.55
CA ARG A 217 1.16 19.26 18.47
C ARG A 217 0.67 18.11 17.58
N LEU A 218 1.51 17.12 17.29
CA LEU A 218 1.13 15.93 16.54
C LEU A 218 0.14 15.06 17.33
N ASP A 219 0.43 14.84 18.62
CA ASP A 219 -0.43 14.11 19.54
C ASP A 219 -1.83 14.73 19.63
N ARG A 220 -1.88 16.06 19.83
CA ARG A 220 -3.14 16.79 19.85
C ARG A 220 -3.87 16.72 18.52
N ARG A 221 -3.15 16.74 17.38
CA ARG A 221 -3.76 16.62 16.05
C ARG A 221 -4.48 15.29 15.90
N LEU A 222 -3.82 14.18 16.26
CA LEU A 222 -4.44 12.85 16.23
C LEU A 222 -5.59 12.72 17.21
N THR A 223 -5.47 13.27 18.41
CA THR A 223 -6.54 13.26 19.41
C THR A 223 -7.82 13.96 18.90
N VAL A 224 -7.66 15.03 18.10
CA VAL A 224 -8.80 15.71 17.47
C VAL A 224 -9.37 14.88 16.32
N ASP A 225 -8.51 14.34 15.47
CA ASP A 225 -8.93 13.50 14.33
C ASP A 225 -9.63 12.21 14.79
N SER A 226 -9.23 11.64 15.94
CA SER A 226 -9.86 10.46 16.54
C SER A 226 -11.23 10.75 17.16
N ALA A 227 -11.46 11.96 17.69
CA ALA A 227 -12.75 12.35 18.24
C ALA A 227 -13.89 12.37 17.19
N ASP A 228 -13.56 12.69 15.94
CA ASP A 228 -14.51 12.68 14.82
C ASP A 228 -14.72 11.26 14.23
N ALA A 229 -13.80 10.33 14.50
CA ALA A 229 -13.84 8.96 14.02
C ALA A 229 -14.61 8.04 14.98
N ARG A 230 -15.94 7.93 14.80
CA ARG A 230 -16.86 7.22 15.72
C ARG A 230 -16.55 5.72 16.01
N HIS A 231 -15.57 5.09 15.38
CA HIS A 231 -15.26 3.65 15.55
C HIS A 231 -13.77 3.27 15.40
N ALA A 232 -12.83 4.21 15.41
CA ALA A 232 -11.40 3.89 15.24
C ALA A 232 -10.55 4.64 16.27
N GLU A 233 -9.79 3.90 17.08
CA GLU A 233 -8.65 4.46 17.80
C GLU A 233 -7.58 4.80 16.77
N LEU A 234 -7.43 6.08 16.44
CA LEU A 234 -6.39 6.57 15.54
C LEU A 234 -5.16 6.92 16.37
N PHE A 235 -4.15 6.06 16.33
CA PHE A 235 -2.86 6.33 16.95
C PHE A 235 -1.72 6.11 15.95
N ALA A 236 -0.56 6.71 16.25
CA ALA A 236 0.64 6.55 15.45
C ALA A 236 1.87 6.43 16.34
N THR A 237 2.81 5.56 15.95
CA THR A 237 4.16 5.63 16.48
C THR A 237 4.90 6.77 15.77
N ALA A 238 5.85 7.41 16.47
CA ALA A 238 6.70 8.41 15.85
C ALA A 238 8.08 8.51 16.52
N ALA A 239 9.10 8.80 15.76
CA ALA A 239 10.38 9.30 16.24
C ALA A 239 10.63 10.68 15.62
N LEU A 240 10.95 11.66 16.46
CA LEU A 240 11.30 13.01 16.05
C LEU A 240 12.76 13.28 16.39
N LEU A 241 13.48 13.89 15.46
CA LEU A 241 14.85 14.36 15.65
C LEU A 241 14.93 15.85 15.34
N GLU A 242 15.78 16.57 16.08
CA GLU A 242 16.14 17.96 15.80
C GLU A 242 17.65 18.11 15.88
N PHE A 243 18.28 18.52 14.78
CA PHE A 243 19.69 18.84 14.73
C PHE A 243 19.90 20.30 15.11
N SER A 244 20.85 20.55 16.02
CA SER A 244 21.29 21.91 16.31
C SER A 244 21.82 22.59 15.04
N ALA A 245 21.76 23.93 15.00
CA ALA A 245 22.24 24.71 13.85
C ALA A 245 23.71 24.42 13.50
N ASP A 246 24.54 24.10 14.49
CA ASP A 246 25.95 23.72 14.33
C ASP A 246 26.18 22.21 14.14
N CYS A 247 25.10 21.41 14.11
CA CYS A 247 25.13 19.96 13.93
C CYS A 247 25.94 19.19 14.99
N ARG A 248 26.23 19.81 16.13
CA ARG A 248 26.99 19.17 17.23
C ARG A 248 26.11 18.35 18.16
N GLU A 249 24.82 18.57 18.15
CA GLU A 249 23.87 17.85 18.98
C GLU A 249 22.63 17.46 18.16
N VAL A 250 22.07 16.30 18.48
CA VAL A 250 20.73 15.91 18.05
C VAL A 250 19.85 15.71 19.27
N ARG A 251 18.68 16.32 19.25
CA ARG A 251 17.61 16.09 20.21
C ARG A 251 16.66 15.06 19.65
N VAL A 252 16.22 14.12 20.48
CA VAL A 252 15.41 12.98 20.07
C VAL A 252 14.21 12.85 20.99
N VAL A 253 13.04 12.64 20.40
CA VAL A 253 11.80 12.25 21.08
C VAL A 253 11.29 10.98 20.40
N VAL A 254 10.96 9.96 21.18
CA VAL A 254 10.40 8.71 20.67
C VAL A 254 9.03 8.51 21.29
N CYS A 255 8.01 8.32 20.46
CA CYS A 255 6.61 8.06 20.82
C CYS A 255 6.25 6.67 20.29
N GLY A 256 6.59 5.62 21.03
CA GLY A 256 6.33 4.21 20.65
C GLY A 256 7.09 3.65 19.44
N ASN A 257 7.80 4.46 18.66
CA ASN A 257 8.59 3.99 17.51
C ASN A 257 9.88 3.28 17.95
N PRO A 258 10.45 2.36 17.15
CA PRO A 258 11.80 1.84 17.40
C PRO A 258 12.85 2.96 17.60
N PRO A 259 13.79 2.82 18.56
CA PRO A 259 14.82 3.81 18.81
C PRO A 259 15.72 4.04 17.58
N PRO A 260 16.11 5.28 17.27
CA PRO A 260 17.12 5.55 16.25
C PRO A 260 18.47 4.91 16.61
N LEU A 261 19.21 4.47 15.60
CA LEU A 261 20.58 3.98 15.75
C LEU A 261 21.60 5.08 15.42
N LEU A 262 22.60 5.24 16.27
CA LEU A 262 23.78 6.06 16.02
C LEU A 262 24.88 5.20 15.39
N LEU A 263 25.31 5.62 14.20
CA LEU A 263 26.45 5.06 13.49
C LEU A 263 27.68 5.92 13.73
N ARG A 264 28.65 5.34 14.44
CA ARG A 264 29.92 6.00 14.77
C ARG A 264 31.07 5.11 14.32
N GLY A 265 31.70 5.49 13.21
CA GLY A 265 32.77 4.68 12.62
C GLY A 265 32.25 3.33 12.11
N ALA A 266 32.66 2.25 12.76
CA ALA A 266 32.23 0.87 12.46
C ALA A 266 31.28 0.30 13.52
N GLU A 267 30.78 1.14 14.43
CA GLU A 267 29.83 0.76 15.46
C GLU A 267 28.45 1.31 15.11
N ALA A 268 27.42 0.52 15.41
CA ALA A 268 26.02 0.90 15.35
C ALA A 268 25.41 0.58 16.71
N ALA A 269 24.83 1.58 17.37
CA ALA A 269 24.19 1.42 18.67
C ALA A 269 22.84 2.13 18.71
N GLU A 270 21.84 1.51 19.30
CA GLU A 270 20.57 2.16 19.59
C GLU A 270 20.78 3.32 20.56
N LEU A 271 20.08 4.43 20.33
CA LEU A 271 20.09 5.54 21.27
C LEU A 271 19.27 5.16 22.52
N GLU A 272 19.87 5.36 23.68
CA GLU A 272 19.17 5.24 24.96
C GLU A 272 18.20 6.42 25.13
N VAL A 273 16.95 6.19 24.70
CA VAL A 273 15.83 7.13 24.81
C VAL A 273 14.68 6.41 25.51
N SER A 274 14.13 7.03 26.56
CA SER A 274 12.90 6.55 27.19
C SER A 274 11.72 6.85 26.24
N PRO A 275 11.01 5.83 25.72
CA PRO A 275 9.90 6.07 24.83
C PRO A 275 8.72 6.66 25.61
N TRP A 276 8.10 7.68 25.02
CA TRP A 276 6.78 8.15 25.39
C TRP A 276 5.70 7.29 24.72
N THR A 277 4.44 7.50 25.09
CA THR A 277 3.31 6.78 24.52
C THR A 277 3.15 7.06 23.02
N PRO A 278 2.63 6.11 22.22
CA PRO A 278 2.18 6.42 20.86
C PRO A 278 1.25 7.63 20.82
N LEU A 279 1.38 8.43 19.76
CA LEU A 279 0.60 9.65 19.56
C LEU A 279 -0.87 9.32 19.38
N GLY A 280 -1.76 10.13 19.95
CA GLY A 280 -3.22 10.00 19.77
C GLY A 280 -3.91 9.02 20.72
N LEU A 281 -3.17 8.33 21.60
CA LEU A 281 -3.75 7.41 22.59
C LEU A 281 -4.53 8.11 23.71
N GLY A 282 -4.37 9.43 23.88
CA GLY A 282 -5.16 10.20 24.86
C GLY A 282 -5.00 9.75 26.31
N LEU A 283 -3.87 9.13 26.65
CA LEU A 283 -3.60 8.64 28.00
C LEU A 283 -3.40 9.84 28.94
N ALA A 284 -4.39 10.09 29.79
CA ALA A 284 -4.42 11.22 30.73
C ALA A 284 -3.19 11.29 31.67
N ASP A 285 -2.51 10.16 31.88
CA ASP A 285 -1.35 10.01 32.76
C ASP A 285 -0.02 9.78 32.01
N ALA A 286 0.07 10.08 30.71
CA ALA A 286 1.27 9.80 29.91
C ALA A 286 2.55 10.52 30.38
N GLY A 287 2.47 11.47 31.32
CA GLY A 287 3.61 12.23 31.82
C GLY A 287 4.14 13.24 30.79
N ALA A 288 5.24 13.92 31.13
CA ALA A 288 5.85 14.88 30.22
C ALA A 288 6.61 14.18 29.08
N ILE A 289 6.54 14.75 27.88
CA ILE A 289 7.36 14.30 26.75
C ILE A 289 8.82 14.68 27.04
N GLU A 290 9.65 13.67 27.30
CA GLU A 290 11.08 13.87 27.55
C GLU A 290 11.87 13.94 26.23
N THR A 291 12.79 14.89 26.16
CA THR A 291 13.71 15.04 25.03
C THR A 291 15.11 14.58 25.43
N ARG A 292 15.69 13.66 24.65
CA ARG A 292 17.05 13.18 24.84
C ARG A 292 18.02 13.92 23.92
N THR A 293 19.02 14.58 24.49
CA THR A 293 20.11 15.21 23.71
C THR A 293 21.30 14.27 23.59
N VAL A 294 21.82 14.12 22.37
CA VAL A 294 22.98 13.28 22.05
C VAL A 294 24.03 14.12 21.33
N ALA A 295 25.28 14.10 21.83
CA ALA A 295 26.39 14.79 21.20
C ALA A 295 26.90 14.02 19.97
N LEU A 296 27.03 14.76 18.86
CA LEU A 296 27.46 14.26 17.56
C LEU A 296 28.93 14.59 17.30
N ARG A 297 29.61 13.68 16.61
CA ARG A 297 31.00 13.82 16.14
C ARG A 297 31.03 13.92 14.61
N PRO A 298 32.08 14.53 14.02
CA PRO A 298 32.29 14.49 12.58
C PRO A 298 32.25 13.05 12.04
N GLY A 299 31.38 12.81 11.06
CA GLY A 299 31.19 11.50 10.45
C GLY A 299 30.14 10.61 11.11
N ASP A 300 29.54 11.02 12.22
CA ASP A 300 28.39 10.33 12.80
C ASP A 300 27.20 10.37 11.84
N ARG A 301 26.42 9.28 11.80
CA ARG A 301 25.17 9.17 11.04
C ARG A 301 24.07 8.61 11.92
N LEU A 302 22.84 9.03 11.69
CA LEU A 302 21.66 8.49 12.36
C LEU A 302 20.91 7.60 11.38
N PHE A 303 20.51 6.42 11.82
CA PHE A 303 19.70 5.47 11.07
C PHE A 303 18.37 5.27 11.79
N LEU A 304 17.27 5.51 11.09
CA LEU A 304 15.92 5.29 11.58
C LEU A 304 15.28 4.19 10.75
N ALA A 305 14.49 3.34 11.40
CA ALA A 305 13.81 2.23 10.78
C ALA A 305 12.37 2.14 11.33
N SER A 306 11.43 1.71 10.49
CA SER A 306 10.11 1.27 10.94
C SER A 306 10.19 -0.12 11.61
N ASP A 307 9.11 -0.50 12.27
CA ASP A 307 8.88 -1.84 12.81
C ASP A 307 8.98 -2.93 11.74
N GLY A 308 8.52 -2.68 10.51
CA GLY A 308 8.70 -3.62 9.40
C GLY A 308 10.15 -4.03 9.11
N VAL A 309 11.13 -3.28 9.60
CA VAL A 309 12.57 -3.65 9.56
C VAL A 309 13.01 -4.37 10.83
N VAL A 310 12.72 -3.81 12.01
CA VAL A 310 13.24 -4.36 13.28
C VAL A 310 12.49 -5.63 13.71
N GLU A 311 11.22 -5.74 13.33
CA GLU A 311 10.38 -6.89 13.63
C GLU A 311 10.42 -7.98 12.55
N ALA A 312 11.14 -7.76 11.44
CA ALA A 312 11.32 -8.76 10.41
C ALA A 312 11.95 -10.03 10.97
N ARG A 313 11.44 -11.19 10.56
CA ARG A 313 11.83 -12.49 11.13
C ARG A 313 12.44 -13.42 10.09
N ASP A 314 13.42 -14.22 10.50
CA ASP A 314 13.88 -15.34 9.70
C ASP A 314 12.93 -16.55 9.79
N GLY A 315 13.26 -17.63 9.07
CA GLY A 315 12.49 -18.88 9.10
C GLY A 315 12.45 -19.58 10.47
N SER A 316 13.25 -19.15 11.45
CA SER A 316 13.19 -19.62 12.85
C SER A 316 12.36 -18.72 13.76
N GLY A 317 11.91 -17.56 13.27
CA GLY A 317 11.17 -16.56 14.02
C GLY A 317 12.04 -15.52 14.75
N ALA A 318 13.36 -15.57 14.58
CA ALA A 318 14.29 -14.64 15.21
C ALA A 318 14.23 -13.27 14.51
N PHE A 319 14.22 -12.20 15.32
CA PHE A 319 14.22 -10.82 14.83
C PHE A 319 15.50 -10.49 14.06
N TYR A 320 15.36 -9.59 13.10
CA TYR A 320 16.48 -9.07 12.31
C TYR A 320 17.46 -8.30 13.21
N PRO A 321 18.73 -8.74 13.34
CA PRO A 321 19.71 -8.08 14.20
C PRO A 321 20.24 -6.82 13.51
N LEU A 322 19.42 -5.76 13.48
CA LEU A 322 19.66 -4.55 12.72
C LEU A 322 20.97 -3.88 13.11
N ALA A 323 21.24 -3.67 14.41
CA ALA A 323 22.45 -3.00 14.88
C ALA A 323 23.73 -3.73 14.41
N ASP A 324 23.83 -5.03 14.65
CA ASP A 324 25.00 -5.84 14.29
C ASP A 324 25.25 -5.83 12.77
N ARG A 325 24.19 -5.98 11.98
CA ARG A 325 24.29 -5.98 10.51
C ARG A 325 24.61 -4.59 9.96
N LEU A 326 24.02 -3.55 10.54
CA LEU A 326 24.27 -2.17 10.14
C LEU A 326 25.71 -1.73 10.42
N ALA A 327 26.31 -2.18 11.52
CA ALA A 327 27.74 -1.97 11.81
C ALA A 327 28.64 -2.48 10.67
N VAL A 328 28.35 -3.68 10.14
CA VAL A 328 29.08 -4.28 9.01
C VAL A 328 28.82 -3.52 7.70
N LEU A 329 27.55 -3.35 7.34
CA LEU A 329 27.13 -2.75 6.05
C LEU A 329 27.50 -1.27 5.90
N SER A 330 27.64 -0.57 7.03
CA SER A 330 28.05 0.84 7.06
C SER A 330 29.56 1.04 6.94
N GLY A 331 30.36 -0.01 7.21
CA GLY A 331 31.81 -0.02 7.10
C GLY A 331 32.34 -0.30 5.70
N GLU A 332 31.58 -1.03 4.87
CA GLU A 332 31.96 -1.42 3.49
C GLU A 332 32.10 -0.24 2.52
N ASP A 333 31.36 0.86 2.76
CA ASP A 333 31.47 2.10 1.99
C ASP A 333 31.21 3.31 2.90
N ARG A 334 32.28 3.82 3.51
CA ARG A 334 32.23 4.95 4.45
C ARG A 334 31.80 6.28 3.80
N GLY A 335 31.80 6.39 2.46
CA GLY A 335 31.49 7.62 1.74
C GLY A 335 30.05 7.69 1.19
N ALA A 336 29.47 6.53 0.83
CA ALA A 336 28.17 6.49 0.17
C ALA A 336 26.99 6.38 1.15
N LEU A 337 26.51 7.55 1.60
CA LEU A 337 25.24 7.66 2.36
C LEU A 337 24.05 7.09 1.57
N ALA A 338 23.99 7.40 0.27
CA ALA A 338 22.84 7.13 -0.59
C ALA A 338 22.57 5.66 -0.87
N GLY A 339 23.53 4.76 -0.64
CA GLY A 339 23.36 3.32 -0.91
C GLY A 339 23.18 2.46 0.35
N LEU A 340 23.22 3.06 1.55
CA LEU A 340 23.11 2.29 2.79
C LEU A 340 21.71 1.68 2.96
N PRO A 341 20.59 2.42 2.77
CA PRO A 341 19.24 1.83 2.84
C PRO A 341 19.05 0.65 1.89
N GLU A 342 19.54 0.74 0.66
CA GLU A 342 19.42 -0.31 -0.35
C GLU A 342 20.22 -1.57 0.02
N ARG A 343 21.39 -1.40 0.63
CA ARG A 343 22.19 -2.52 1.14
C ARG A 343 21.49 -3.22 2.30
N VAL A 344 20.95 -2.45 3.24
CA VAL A 344 20.16 -3.00 4.36
C VAL A 344 18.92 -3.71 3.84
N TRP A 345 18.20 -3.13 2.87
CA TRP A 345 17.07 -3.80 2.21
C TRP A 345 17.47 -5.11 1.52
N ALA A 346 18.57 -5.13 0.77
CA ALA A 346 19.03 -6.33 0.10
C ALA A 346 19.45 -7.45 1.08
N ASP A 347 19.96 -7.09 2.25
CA ASP A 347 20.28 -8.02 3.33
C ASP A 347 19.02 -8.50 4.06
N LEU A 348 18.08 -7.58 4.35
CA LEU A 348 16.79 -7.86 4.96
C LEU A 348 15.99 -8.88 4.15
N VAL A 349 15.88 -8.70 2.83
CA VAL A 349 15.16 -9.63 1.93
C VAL A 349 15.82 -11.02 1.88
N ARG A 350 17.13 -11.12 2.12
CA ARG A 350 17.81 -12.41 2.23
C ARG A 350 17.55 -13.08 3.58
N PHE A 351 17.35 -12.29 4.62
CA PHE A 351 17.06 -12.76 5.98
C PHE A 351 15.59 -13.17 6.14
N SER A 352 14.67 -12.33 5.67
CA SER A 352 13.23 -12.54 5.65
C SER A 352 12.69 -12.43 4.21
N PRO A 353 12.37 -13.56 3.56
CA PRO A 353 11.80 -13.54 2.21
C PRO A 353 10.39 -12.94 2.15
N ASP A 354 9.64 -13.02 3.25
CA ASP A 354 8.24 -12.60 3.36
C ASP A 354 8.15 -11.42 4.35
N VAL A 355 8.35 -10.21 3.84
CA VAL A 355 8.14 -8.97 4.59
C VAL A 355 6.65 -8.61 4.50
N GLU A 356 5.95 -8.69 5.63
CA GLU A 356 4.50 -8.51 5.70
C GLU A 356 4.08 -7.06 5.95
N ASP A 357 5.01 -6.21 6.40
CA ASP A 357 4.74 -4.82 6.81
C ASP A 357 5.50 -3.78 5.97
N ASP A 358 5.07 -2.53 6.07
CA ASP A 358 5.72 -1.41 5.41
C ASP A 358 7.14 -1.22 5.94
N VAL A 359 8.06 -0.93 5.02
CA VAL A 359 9.48 -0.73 5.34
C VAL A 359 9.89 0.69 5.00
N THR A 360 10.21 1.43 6.05
CA THR A 360 10.84 2.75 5.98
C THR A 360 12.23 2.68 6.61
N MET A 361 13.21 3.20 5.88
CA MET A 361 14.57 3.40 6.37
C MET A 361 15.01 4.82 6.04
N LEU A 362 15.59 5.52 7.00
CA LEU A 362 16.12 6.87 6.83
C LEU A 362 17.52 6.97 7.40
N VAL A 363 18.44 7.57 6.64
CA VAL A 363 19.82 7.81 7.04
C VAL A 363 20.11 9.30 6.96
N LEU A 364 20.55 9.86 8.08
CA LEU A 364 20.81 11.29 8.24
C LEU A 364 22.28 11.47 8.59
N ALA A 365 22.98 12.28 7.80
CA ALA A 365 24.38 12.63 8.04
C ALA A 365 24.50 14.15 8.25
N PRO A 366 24.63 14.61 9.51
CA PRO A 366 24.87 16.01 9.81
C PRO A 366 26.23 16.46 9.25
N SER A 367 26.23 17.59 8.54
CA SER A 367 27.46 18.21 8.02
C SER A 367 28.04 19.11 9.10
N LEU A 368 28.80 18.54 10.03
CA LEU A 368 29.52 19.35 11.02
C LEU A 368 30.51 20.29 10.31
N PRO A 369 30.48 21.60 10.56
CA PRO A 369 31.53 22.49 10.09
C PRO A 369 32.88 22.01 10.65
N PRO A 370 33.98 22.09 9.88
CA PRO A 370 35.31 21.77 10.40
C PRO A 370 35.55 22.59 11.67
N GLY A 371 36.06 21.94 12.71
CA GLY A 371 36.36 22.61 13.97
C GLY A 371 37.32 23.79 13.77
N PRO A 372 37.30 24.77 14.69
CA PRO A 372 38.25 25.89 14.65
C PRO A 372 39.71 25.43 14.82
#